data_AF-A0A151E3D1-F1
#
_entry.id   AF-A0A151E3D1-F1
#
_cell.length_a   1.000
_cell.length_b   1.000
_cell.length_c   1.000
_cell.angle_alpha   90.00
_cell.angle_beta   90.00
_cell.angle_gamma   90.00
#
_symmetry.space_group_name_H-M   'P 1'
#
loop_
_entity.id
_entity.type
_entity.pdbx_description
1 polymer ?
#
loop_
_entity_poly.entity_id
_entity_poly.type
_entity_poly.pdbx_seq_one_letter_code
_entity_poly.pdbx_strand_id
1 'polypeptide(L)'
;MFGLVLGNGKKILKMINYQHEGFEMDNETKQFHGLTSFVIRTFFFVYLGMIVTFRSLNFIIFGIVILIILLIVRYLAIYISTYKGCFETNDKQVLTVMMPRGLAAAILAISFTPLILGAGTSTAPGYNLAVEMQGLFMDVAFVVILGTAIITTIGVSIICHYETKKTKESENEK
;
A
#
# COMPACT_ATOMS: atom_id res chain seq x y z
N MET A 1 1.90 -16.86 -5.95
CA MET A 1 2.73 -18.05 -6.21
C MET A 1 3.39 -17.99 -7.59
N PHE A 2 2.63 -17.88 -8.69
CA PHE A 2 3.21 -17.83 -10.05
C PHE A 2 4.30 -16.75 -10.27
N GLY A 3 4.08 -15.51 -9.82
CA GLY A 3 5.09 -14.45 -9.96
C GLY A 3 6.40 -14.70 -9.20
N LEU A 4 6.35 -15.39 -8.06
CA LEU A 4 7.54 -15.75 -7.28
C LEU A 4 8.33 -16.86 -7.98
N VAL A 5 7.61 -17.81 -8.60
CA VAL A 5 8.18 -18.90 -9.40
C VAL A 5 8.83 -18.36 -10.68
N LEU A 6 8.14 -17.49 -11.42
CA LEU A 6 8.66 -16.85 -12.64
C LEU A 6 9.83 -15.91 -12.35
N GLY A 7 9.76 -15.13 -11.26
CA GLY A 7 10.83 -14.21 -10.86
C GLY A 7 12.10 -14.91 -10.35
N ASN A 8 11.98 -16.11 -9.78
CA ASN A 8 13.11 -16.94 -9.33
C ASN A 8 13.37 -18.15 -10.24
N GLY A 9 12.91 -18.11 -11.50
CA GLY A 9 12.97 -19.23 -12.44
C GLY A 9 14.34 -19.89 -12.48
N LYS A 10 15.43 -19.11 -12.55
CA LYS A 10 16.82 -19.61 -12.53
C LYS A 10 17.17 -20.46 -11.29
N LYS A 11 16.69 -20.09 -10.10
CA LYS A 11 16.97 -20.80 -8.85
C LYS A 11 16.12 -22.06 -8.72
N ILE A 12 14.87 -22.01 -9.18
CA ILE A 12 13.95 -23.16 -9.18
C ILE A 12 14.35 -24.18 -10.24
N LEU A 13 14.73 -23.73 -11.44
CA LEU A 13 15.17 -24.59 -12.55
C LEU A 13 16.51 -25.29 -12.22
N LYS A 14 17.40 -24.61 -11.49
CA LYS A 14 18.63 -25.20 -10.94
C LYS A 14 18.35 -26.22 -9.82
N MET A 15 17.33 -26.00 -8.99
CA MET A 15 16.92 -26.96 -7.95
C MET A 15 16.29 -28.24 -8.53
N ILE A 16 15.68 -28.14 -9.72
CA ILE A 16 15.08 -29.26 -10.46
C ILE A 16 16.07 -29.95 -11.42
N ASN A 17 17.34 -29.52 -11.43
CA ASN A 17 18.42 -30.09 -12.25
C ASN A 17 18.07 -30.19 -13.75
N TYR A 18 17.30 -29.24 -14.27
CA TYR A 18 16.85 -29.21 -15.66
C TYR A 18 17.98 -28.70 -16.56
N GLN A 19 18.39 -29.51 -17.54
CA GLN A 19 19.58 -29.31 -18.39
C GLN A 19 19.32 -28.53 -19.70
N HIS A 20 18.14 -27.94 -19.87
CA HIS A 20 17.81 -27.13 -21.05
C HIS A 20 17.90 -25.63 -20.76
N GLU A 21 18.14 -24.87 -21.85
CA GLU A 21 18.43 -23.42 -21.84
C GLU A 21 17.60 -22.70 -20.79
N GLY A 22 18.29 -21.99 -19.90
CA GLY A 22 17.69 -21.38 -18.73
C GLY A 22 16.48 -20.55 -19.14
N PHE A 23 15.31 -20.88 -18.58
CA PHE A 23 14.13 -20.03 -18.70
C PHE A 23 14.41 -18.72 -17.95
N GLU A 24 15.09 -17.79 -18.62
CA GLU A 24 15.25 -16.43 -18.17
C GLU A 24 14.00 -15.69 -18.66
N MET A 25 13.21 -15.20 -17.70
CA MET A 25 12.12 -14.29 -18.03
C MET A 25 12.76 -13.07 -18.69
N ASP A 26 12.51 -12.92 -19.98
CA ASP A 26 13.15 -11.90 -20.79
C ASP A 26 12.96 -10.52 -20.16
N ASN A 27 13.99 -9.68 -20.26
CA ASN A 27 13.98 -8.36 -19.64
C ASN A 27 12.84 -7.49 -20.19
N GLU A 28 12.46 -7.69 -21.46
CA GLU A 28 11.31 -7.00 -22.06
C GLU A 28 10.00 -7.48 -21.44
N THR A 29 9.86 -8.78 -21.16
CA THR A 29 8.67 -9.32 -20.46
C THR A 29 8.55 -8.74 -19.05
N LYS A 30 9.66 -8.61 -18.33
CA LYS A 30 9.70 -7.99 -17.00
C LYS A 30 9.33 -6.51 -17.03
N GLN A 31 9.84 -5.79 -18.03
CA GLN A 31 9.53 -4.38 -18.24
C GLN A 31 8.06 -4.18 -18.64
N PHE A 32 7.53 -5.04 -19.52
CA PHE A 32 6.13 -5.04 -19.91
C PHE A 32 5.21 -5.25 -18.70
N HIS A 33 5.49 -6.24 -17.84
CA HIS A 33 4.74 -6.43 -16.60
C HIS A 33 4.82 -5.23 -15.66
N GLY A 34 5.98 -4.57 -15.60
CA GLY A 34 6.16 -3.31 -14.85
C GLY A 34 5.26 -2.19 -15.38
N LEU A 35 5.24 -2.01 -16.71
CA LEU A 35 4.39 -1.03 -17.39
C LEU A 35 2.90 -1.33 -17.18
N THR A 36 2.48 -2.59 -17.35
CA THR A 36 1.09 -3.01 -17.08
C THR A 36 0.71 -2.71 -15.63
N SER A 37 1.56 -3.04 -14.66
CA SER A 37 1.30 -2.78 -13.25
C SER A 37 1.22 -1.28 -12.95
N PHE A 38 2.02 -0.46 -13.64
CA PHE A 38 1.96 1.00 -13.54
C PHE A 38 0.65 1.55 -14.10
N VAL A 39 0.24 1.13 -15.30
CA VAL A 39 -1.02 1.56 -15.94
C VAL A 39 -2.20 1.19 -15.07
N ILE A 40 -2.26 -0.07 -14.60
CA ILE A 40 -3.32 -0.54 -13.70
C ILE A 40 -3.37 0.31 -12.43
N ARG A 41 -2.21 0.61 -11.83
CA ARG A 41 -2.13 1.43 -10.62
C ARG A 41 -2.68 2.83 -10.83
N THR A 42 -2.29 3.49 -11.91
CA THR A 42 -2.75 4.84 -12.25
C THR A 42 -4.25 4.85 -12.56
N PHE A 43 -4.73 3.87 -13.34
CA PHE A 43 -6.14 3.73 -13.66
C PHE A 43 -7.00 3.62 -12.40
N PHE A 44 -6.66 2.70 -11.48
CA PHE A 44 -7.41 2.54 -10.24
C PHE A 44 -7.35 3.76 -9.33
N PHE A 45 -6.23 4.47 -9.29
CA PHE A 45 -6.11 5.67 -8.47
C PHE A 45 -6.99 6.81 -8.99
N VAL A 46 -7.01 7.01 -10.31
CA VAL A 46 -7.90 7.99 -10.97
C VAL A 46 -9.36 7.58 -10.81
N TYR A 47 -9.69 6.30 -11.01
CA TYR A 47 -11.04 5.78 -10.83
C TYR A 47 -11.55 5.91 -9.40
N LEU A 48 -10.71 5.61 -8.40
CA LEU A 48 -11.04 5.82 -6.99
C LEU A 48 -11.35 7.30 -6.73
N GLY A 49 -10.51 8.22 -7.23
CA GLY A 49 -10.76 9.65 -7.11
C GLY A 49 -12.05 10.12 -7.79
N MET A 50 -12.45 9.48 -8.90
CA MET A 50 -13.68 9.81 -9.61
C MET A 50 -14.95 9.36 -8.86
N ILE A 51 -14.91 8.22 -8.16
CA ILE A 51 -16.07 7.65 -7.46
C ILE A 51 -16.29 8.27 -6.08
N VAL A 52 -15.23 8.77 -5.45
CA VAL A 52 -15.33 9.40 -4.13
C VAL A 52 -16.18 10.66 -4.22
N THR A 53 -17.24 10.71 -3.43
CA THR A 53 -18.14 11.86 -3.36
C THR A 53 -18.13 12.36 -1.93
N PHE A 54 -17.53 13.53 -1.70
CA PHE A 54 -17.45 14.13 -0.36
C PHE A 54 -18.85 14.52 0.12
N ARG A 55 -19.55 13.58 0.76
CA ARG A 55 -20.94 13.76 1.18
C ARG A 55 -21.03 14.66 2.42
N SER A 56 -20.07 14.55 3.32
CA SER A 56 -20.00 15.41 4.51
C SER A 56 -18.56 15.59 5.01
N LEU A 57 -18.25 16.78 5.53
CA LEU A 57 -16.95 17.07 6.16
C LEU A 57 -16.70 16.18 7.40
N ASN A 58 -17.77 15.73 8.06
CA ASN A 58 -17.68 14.84 9.21
C ASN A 58 -17.00 13.51 8.86
N PHE A 59 -17.29 12.93 7.68
CA PHE A 59 -16.67 11.67 7.26
C PHE A 59 -15.17 11.79 7.02
N ILE A 60 -14.71 12.94 6.54
CA ILE A 60 -13.28 13.22 6.35
C ILE A 60 -12.55 13.24 7.71
N ILE A 61 -13.16 13.87 8.71
CA ILE A 61 -12.59 13.94 10.07
C ILE A 61 -12.46 12.54 10.67
N PHE A 62 -13.48 11.68 10.53
CA PHE A 62 -13.39 10.27 10.93
C PHE A 62 -12.25 9.54 10.21
N GLY A 63 -12.07 9.78 8.91
CA GLY A 63 -10.98 9.20 8.13
C GLY A 63 -9.59 9.62 8.65
N ILE A 64 -9.43 10.89 9.04
CA ILE A 64 -8.18 11.40 9.62
C ILE A 64 -7.91 10.75 10.99
N VAL A 65 -8.93 10.62 11.84
CA VAL A 65 -8.79 9.96 13.14
C VAL A 65 -8.34 8.50 12.96
N ILE A 66 -8.97 7.78 12.03
CA ILE A 66 -8.60 6.39 11.70
C ILE A 66 -7.16 6.33 11.17
N LEU A 67 -6.76 7.27 10.32
CA LEU A 67 -5.38 7.36 9.82
C LEU A 67 -4.38 7.51 10.96
N ILE A 68 -4.64 8.40 11.93
CA ILE A 68 -3.77 8.61 13.09
C ILE A 68 -3.67 7.33 13.94
N ILE A 69 -4.81 6.69 14.21
CA ILE A 69 -4.83 5.41 14.95
C ILE A 69 -3.99 4.36 14.23
N LEU A 70 -4.12 4.24 12.91
CA LEU A 70 -3.34 3.28 12.13
C LEU A 70 -1.83 3.57 12.18
N LEU A 71 -1.43 4.84 12.22
CA LEU A 71 -0.01 5.22 12.38
C LEU A 71 0.51 4.85 13.78
N ILE A 72 -0.28 5.08 14.84
CA ILE A 72 0.10 4.70 16.21
C ILE A 72 0.26 3.19 16.32
N VAL A 73 -0.70 2.42 15.80
CA VAL A 73 -0.62 0.94 15.76
C VAL A 73 0.62 0.49 15.01
N ARG A 74 0.98 1.15 13.92
CA ARG A 74 2.20 0.84 13.15
C ARG A 74 3.47 1.09 13.97
N TYR A 75 3.56 2.24 14.64
CA TYR A 75 4.68 2.56 15.51
C TYR A 75 4.85 1.50 16.61
N LEU A 76 3.75 1.11 17.25
CA LEU A 76 3.75 0.08 18.29
C LEU A 76 4.16 -1.30 17.75
N ALA A 77 3.67 -1.69 16.56
CA ALA A 77 4.03 -2.94 15.92
C ALA A 77 5.53 -3.02 15.58
N ILE A 78 6.17 -1.90 15.27
CA ILE A 78 7.61 -1.88 14.98
C ILE A 78 8.42 -1.88 16.27
N TYR A 79 7.97 -1.14 17.28
CA TYR A 79 8.57 -1.18 18.61
C TYR A 79 8.58 -2.60 19.17
N ILE A 80 7.45 -3.32 19.09
CA ILE A 80 7.35 -4.71 19.55
C ILE A 80 8.24 -5.64 18.71
N SER A 81 8.26 -5.46 17.38
CA SER A 81 9.02 -6.33 16.47
C SER A 81 10.53 -6.15 16.63
N THR A 82 10.96 -4.93 16.97
CA THR A 82 12.38 -4.61 17.11
C THR A 82 12.92 -4.83 18.52
N TYR A 83 12.08 -5.19 19.48
CA TYR A 83 12.51 -5.55 20.83
C TYR A 83 13.49 -6.74 20.83
N LYS A 84 13.49 -7.58 19.78
CA LYS A 84 14.28 -8.81 19.71
C LYS A 84 15.33 -8.86 18.58
N GLY A 85 15.47 -7.78 17.80
CA GLY A 85 16.35 -7.74 16.62
C GLY A 85 17.45 -6.69 16.73
N CYS A 86 18.70 -7.08 16.43
CA CYS A 86 19.85 -6.17 16.26
C CYS A 86 19.71 -5.33 14.98
N PHE A 87 18.68 -4.49 14.91
CA PHE A 87 18.48 -3.54 13.81
C PHE A 87 18.99 -2.16 14.23
N GLU A 88 19.80 -1.55 13.37
CA GLU A 88 20.31 -0.20 13.54
C GLU A 88 19.14 0.80 13.56
N THR A 89 19.29 1.92 14.29
CA THR A 89 18.20 2.90 14.47
C THR A 89 17.74 3.53 13.15
N ASN A 90 18.62 3.61 12.15
CA ASN A 90 18.30 4.12 10.81
C ASN A 90 17.33 3.18 10.07
N ASP A 91 17.56 1.86 10.14
CA ASP A 91 16.68 0.84 9.53
C ASP A 91 15.29 0.83 10.17
N LYS A 92 15.21 1.05 11.48
CA LYS A 92 13.92 1.16 12.19
C LYS A 92 13.09 2.33 11.69
N GLN A 93 13.74 3.45 11.38
CA GLN A 93 13.07 4.66 10.89
C GLN A 93 12.53 4.45 9.47
N VAL A 94 13.31 3.81 8.59
CA VAL A 94 12.85 3.41 7.25
C VAL A 94 11.66 2.44 7.32
N LEU A 95 11.74 1.43 8.19
CA LEU A 95 10.67 0.44 8.37
C LEU A 95 9.36 1.06 8.89
N THR A 96 9.47 2.14 9.66
CA THR A 96 8.33 2.90 10.21
C THR A 96 7.60 3.69 9.15
N VAL A 97 8.33 4.27 8.21
CA VAL A 97 7.75 5.11 7.17
C VAL A 97 7.29 4.32 5.95
N MET A 98 7.92 3.18 5.66
CA MET A 98 7.57 2.29 4.54
C MET A 98 6.27 1.51 4.79
N MET A 99 5.12 2.18 4.71
CA MET A 99 3.82 1.50 4.68
C MET A 99 2.76 2.28 3.87
N PRO A 100 2.96 2.45 2.56
CA PRO A 100 1.90 2.99 1.71
C PRO A 100 0.74 1.99 1.72
N ARG A 101 -0.46 2.42 2.14
CA ARG A 101 -1.67 1.59 2.01
C ARG A 101 -1.92 1.39 0.52
N GLY A 102 -1.75 0.15 0.08
CA GLY A 102 -1.75 -0.19 -1.33
C GLY A 102 -3.13 -0.08 -1.98
N LEU A 103 -3.11 -0.12 -3.30
CA LEU A 103 -4.28 -0.17 -4.18
C LEU A 103 -5.27 -1.30 -3.86
N ALA A 104 -4.82 -2.38 -3.22
CA ALA A 104 -5.71 -3.44 -2.75
C ALA A 104 -6.76 -2.94 -1.73
N ALA A 105 -6.40 -1.97 -0.87
CA ALA A 105 -7.34 -1.39 0.08
C ALA A 105 -8.44 -0.58 -0.61
N ALA A 106 -8.09 0.12 -1.71
CA ALA A 106 -9.05 0.87 -2.53
C ALA A 106 -10.10 -0.07 -3.13
N ILE A 107 -9.65 -1.15 -3.76
CA ILE A 107 -10.54 -2.13 -4.40
C ILE A 107 -11.43 -2.80 -3.36
N LEU A 108 -10.88 -3.17 -2.20
CA LEU A 108 -11.67 -3.74 -1.11
C LEU A 108 -12.74 -2.76 -0.63
N ALA A 109 -12.43 -1.46 -0.44
CA ALA A 109 -13.45 -0.48 -0.05
C ALA A 109 -14.59 -0.39 -1.09
N ILE A 110 -14.26 -0.45 -2.37
CA ILE A 110 -15.23 -0.40 -3.47
C ILE A 110 -16.08 -1.68 -3.53
N SER A 111 -15.46 -2.85 -3.47
CA SER A 111 -16.13 -4.15 -3.69
C SER A 111 -16.76 -4.76 -2.44
N PHE A 112 -16.24 -4.47 -1.25
CA PHE A 112 -16.76 -5.01 0.01
C PHE A 112 -18.10 -4.40 0.41
N THR A 113 -18.30 -3.13 0.05
CA THR A 113 -19.50 -2.39 0.40
C THR A 113 -20.80 -2.99 -0.17
N PRO A 114 -20.91 -3.31 -1.47
CA PRO A 114 -22.11 -3.98 -2.00
C PRO A 114 -22.29 -5.41 -1.46
N LEU A 115 -21.19 -6.08 -1.08
CA LEU A 115 -21.20 -7.46 -0.57
C LEU A 115 -21.79 -7.57 0.85
N ILE A 116 -21.43 -6.63 1.75
CA ILE A 116 -22.04 -6.59 3.10
C ILE A 116 -23.51 -6.17 3.02
N LEU A 117 -23.84 -5.25 2.12
CA LEU A 117 -25.14 -4.59 2.12
C LEU A 117 -26.30 -5.45 1.59
N GLY A 118 -26.02 -6.64 1.04
CA GLY A 118 -27.06 -7.45 0.40
C GLY A 118 -27.80 -6.66 -0.70
N ALA A 119 -27.08 -5.81 -1.43
CA ALA A 119 -27.60 -4.85 -2.41
C ALA A 119 -28.19 -5.52 -3.68
N GLY A 120 -28.71 -6.73 -3.56
CA GLY A 120 -29.62 -7.37 -4.50
C GLY A 120 -31.11 -7.19 -4.14
N THR A 121 -31.45 -6.71 -2.94
CA THR A 121 -32.85 -6.51 -2.52
C THR A 121 -33.11 -5.11 -1.99
N SER A 122 -33.64 -4.24 -2.84
CA SER A 122 -34.03 -2.84 -2.57
C SER A 122 -35.25 -2.69 -1.64
N THR A 123 -35.56 -3.68 -0.81
CA THR A 123 -36.80 -3.77 -0.03
C THR A 123 -36.60 -4.05 1.47
N ALA A 124 -35.36 -4.07 1.98
CA ALA A 124 -35.13 -4.26 3.42
C ALA A 124 -35.33 -2.96 4.22
N PRO A 125 -36.06 -2.97 5.36
CA PRO A 125 -36.18 -1.82 6.25
C PRO A 125 -34.79 -1.47 6.83
N GLY A 126 -34.26 -0.29 6.49
CA GLY A 126 -32.91 0.14 6.86
C GLY A 126 -31.99 0.52 5.68
N TYR A 127 -32.47 0.42 4.43
CA TYR A 127 -31.68 0.72 3.23
C TYR A 127 -31.03 2.11 3.23
N ASN A 128 -31.70 3.15 3.75
CA ASN A 128 -31.15 4.50 3.80
C ASN A 128 -29.90 4.57 4.69
N LEU A 129 -29.93 3.93 5.87
CA LEU A 129 -28.78 3.89 6.77
C LEU A 129 -27.63 3.10 6.14
N ALA A 130 -27.95 2.01 5.43
CA ALA A 130 -26.97 1.17 4.76
C ALA A 130 -26.25 1.93 3.62
N VAL A 131 -26.98 2.72 2.83
CA VAL A 131 -26.43 3.57 1.74
C VAL A 131 -25.60 4.74 2.30
N GLU A 132 -25.90 5.23 3.50
CA GLU A 132 -25.05 6.22 4.17
C GLU A 132 -23.76 5.61 4.71
N MET A 133 -23.82 4.42 5.32
CA MET A 133 -22.63 3.68 5.76
C MET A 133 -21.70 3.37 4.58
N GLN A 134 -22.27 3.08 3.39
CA GLN A 134 -21.50 2.88 2.16
C GLN A 134 -20.67 4.10 1.76
N GLY A 135 -21.25 5.30 1.83
CA GLY A 135 -20.53 6.55 1.57
C GLY A 135 -19.40 6.77 2.58
N LEU A 136 -19.66 6.49 3.86
CA LEU A 136 -18.68 6.62 4.93
C LEU A 136 -17.45 5.75 4.69
N PHE A 137 -17.62 4.47 4.34
CA PHE A 137 -16.48 3.56 4.08
C PHE A 137 -15.61 4.02 2.91
N MET A 138 -16.23 4.47 1.81
CA MET A 138 -15.51 4.98 0.65
C MET A 138 -14.70 6.23 0.98
N ASP A 139 -15.33 7.21 1.62
CA ASP A 139 -14.70 8.48 1.99
C ASP A 139 -13.55 8.28 2.98
N VAL A 140 -13.76 7.44 4.01
CA VAL A 140 -12.72 7.10 4.99
C VAL A 140 -11.56 6.36 4.34
N ALA A 141 -11.84 5.34 3.51
CA ALA A 141 -10.79 4.58 2.84
C ALA A 141 -9.94 5.48 1.93
N PHE A 142 -10.58 6.39 1.19
CA PHE A 142 -9.89 7.35 0.35
C PHE A 142 -8.96 8.26 1.16
N VAL A 143 -9.45 8.85 2.24
CA VAL A 143 -8.65 9.70 3.14
C VAL A 143 -7.46 8.94 3.71
N VAL A 144 -7.67 7.68 4.14
CA VAL A 144 -6.59 6.84 4.67
C VAL A 144 -5.55 6.50 3.59
N ILE A 145 -5.98 6.14 2.38
CA ILE A 145 -5.07 5.78 1.28
C ILE A 145 -4.26 7.00 0.84
N LEU A 146 -4.93 8.13 0.60
CA LEU A 146 -4.28 9.36 0.17
C LEU A 146 -3.36 9.92 1.25
N GLY A 147 -3.83 9.96 2.50
CA GLY A 147 -3.03 10.43 3.63
C GLY A 147 -1.80 9.55 3.88
N THR A 148 -1.94 8.23 3.87
CA THR A 148 -0.78 7.34 4.05
C THR A 148 0.19 7.37 2.88
N ALA A 149 -0.29 7.55 1.63
CA ALA A 149 0.57 7.73 0.47
C ALA A 149 1.40 9.03 0.59
N ILE A 150 0.77 10.14 0.96
CA ILE A 150 1.47 11.42 1.17
C ILE A 150 2.48 11.30 2.30
N ILE A 151 2.08 10.76 3.45
CA ILE A 151 2.96 10.61 4.63
C ILE A 151 4.14 9.70 4.30
N THR A 152 3.93 8.61 3.56
CA THR A 152 5.00 7.71 3.10
C THR A 152 5.96 8.46 2.17
N THR A 153 5.45 9.20 1.18
CA THR A 153 6.28 9.96 0.24
C THR A 153 7.14 11.00 0.96
N ILE A 154 6.53 11.79 1.85
CA ILE A 154 7.24 12.81 2.62
C ILE A 154 8.26 12.16 3.55
N GLY A 155 7.87 11.13 4.29
CA GLY A 155 8.78 10.47 5.23
C GLY A 155 9.97 9.81 4.53
N VAL A 156 9.74 9.12 3.40
CA VAL A 156 10.83 8.50 2.63
C VAL A 156 11.75 9.56 2.05
N SER A 157 11.19 10.66 1.54
CA SER A 157 11.99 11.78 1.04
C SER A 157 12.89 12.38 2.12
N ILE A 158 12.37 12.60 3.33
CA ILE A 158 13.15 13.13 4.47
C ILE A 158 14.26 12.16 4.88
N ILE A 159 13.94 10.86 5.02
CA ILE A 159 14.94 9.87 5.44
C ILE A 159 16.05 9.72 4.39
N CYS A 160 15.68 9.63 3.12
CA CYS A 160 16.65 9.51 2.02
C CYS A 160 17.58 10.74 1.95
N HIS A 161 17.04 11.94 2.19
CA HIS A 161 17.84 13.16 2.26
C HIS A 161 18.79 13.16 3.48
N TYR A 162 18.34 12.61 4.61
CA TYR A 162 19.14 12.52 5.84
C TYR A 162 20.31 11.53 5.68
N GLU A 163 20.08 10.36 5.09
CA GLU A 163 21.16 9.38 4.83
C GLU A 163 22.18 9.91 3.83
N THR A 164 21.74 10.57 2.76
CA THR A 164 22.66 11.17 1.78
C THR A 164 23.57 12.25 2.40
N LYS A 165 23.06 13.00 3.39
CA LYS A 165 23.85 14.01 4.10
C LYS A 165 24.89 13.38 5.03
N LYS A 166 24.51 12.32 5.75
CA LYS A 166 25.40 11.60 6.67
C LYS A 166 26.56 10.93 5.94
N THR A 167 26.33 10.35 4.76
CA THR A 167 27.40 9.74 3.94
C THR A 167 28.41 10.78 3.45
N LYS A 168 27.95 11.98 3.06
CA LYS A 168 28.82 13.08 2.62
C LYS A 168 29.67 13.67 3.75
N GLU A 169 29.15 13.72 4.97
CA GLU A 169 29.93 14.15 6.15
C GLU A 169 31.02 13.11 6.49
N SER A 170 30.74 11.82 6.35
CA SER A 170 31.75 10.76 6.58
C SER A 170 32.82 10.63 5.50
N GLU A 171 32.56 11.11 4.27
CA GLU A 171 33.56 11.18 3.19
C GLU A 171 34.45 12.42 3.29
N ASN A 172 33.95 13.54 3.83
CA ASN A 172 34.73 14.75 4.04
C ASN A 172 35.64 14.72 5.28
N GLU A 173 35.47 13.72 6.16
CA GLU A 173 36.28 13.51 7.37
C GLU A 173 37.44 12.50 7.16
N LYS A 174 37.60 11.98 5.93
CA LYS A 174 38.73 11.13 5.49
C LYS A 174 39.66 11.88 4.56
#